data_AF-A0AAD3MSQ4-F1
#
_entry.id   AF-A0AAD3MSQ4-F1
#
_cell.length_a   1.000
_cell.length_b   1.000
_cell.length_c   1.000
_cell.angle_alpha   90.00
_cell.angle_beta   90.00
_cell.angle_gamma   90.00
#
_symmetry.space_group_name_H-M   'P 1'
#
loop_
_entity.id
_entity.type
_entity.pdbx_description
1 polymer ?
#
loop_
_entity_poly.entity_id
_entity_poly.type
_entity_poly.pdbx_seq_one_letter_code
_entity_poly.pdbx_strand_id
1 'polypeptide(L)' 'MCGFGVQTQNFLEANKSIYPVGCADRAVRWIESHLLLVGALALGLALPQIAGIVLSQILISQIQDEITSVL' A
#
# COMPACT_ATOMS: atom_id res chain seq x y z
N MET A 1 19.06 -29.95 -13.85
CA MET A 1 18.51 -28.78 -13.12
C MET A 1 18.06 -27.77 -14.15
N CYS A 2 16.82 -27.28 -14.05
CA CYS A 2 16.29 -26.24 -14.93
C CYS A 2 16.91 -24.89 -14.55
N GLY A 3 17.73 -24.30 -15.43
CA GLY A 3 18.36 -22.98 -15.21
C GLY A 3 19.90 -22.98 -15.12
N PHE A 4 20.57 -24.12 -15.28
CA PHE A 4 22.04 -24.16 -15.34
C PHE A 4 22.56 -23.36 -16.54
N GLY A 5 23.49 -22.43 -16.32
CA GLY A 5 24.09 -21.59 -17.36
C GLY A 5 23.26 -20.37 -17.80
N VAL A 6 22.03 -20.20 -17.28
CA VAL A 6 21.19 -19.03 -17.59
C VAL A 6 21.49 -17.85 -16.66
N GLN A 7 22.02 -18.11 -15.46
CA GLN A 7 22.50 -17.08 -14.53
C GLN A 7 23.74 -16.32 -15.02
N THR A 8 24.53 -16.93 -15.91
CA THR A 8 25.72 -16.33 -16.53
C THR A 8 25.39 -15.52 -17.78
N GLN A 9 24.14 -15.52 -18.24
CA GLN A 9 23.69 -14.78 -19.41
C GLN A 9 23.19 -13.39 -19.01
N ASN A 10 23.34 -12.42 -19.91
CA ASN A 10 22.78 -11.10 -19.72
C ASN A 10 21.24 -11.14 -19.67
N PHE A 11 20.60 -10.20 -18.98
CA PHE A 11 19.15 -10.16 -18.79
C PHE A 11 18.35 -10.36 -20.08
N LEU A 12 18.79 -9.76 -21.19
CA LEU A 12 18.12 -9.84 -22.49
C LEU A 12 18.22 -11.23 -23.13
N GLU A 13 19.31 -11.95 -22.86
CA GLU A 13 19.59 -13.29 -23.37
C GLU A 13 18.92 -14.36 -22.48
N ALA A 14 18.95 -14.16 -21.16
CA ALA A 14 18.17 -14.94 -20.21
C ALA A 14 16.66 -14.83 -20.49
N ASN A 15 16.15 -13.63 -20.84
CA ASN A 15 14.73 -13.40 -21.13
C ASN A 15 14.23 -14.07 -22.43
N LYS A 16 15.13 -14.54 -23.31
CA LYS A 16 14.76 -15.34 -24.49
C LYS A 16 14.51 -16.81 -24.15
N SER A 17 15.10 -17.30 -23.07
CA SER A 17 15.06 -18.72 -22.69
C SER A 17 14.19 -18.98 -21.46
N ILE A 18 14.12 -18.04 -20.51
CA ILE A 18 13.32 -18.13 -19.29
C ILE A 18 12.74 -16.75 -18.94
N TYR A 19 11.81 -16.68 -17.99
CA TYR A 19 11.47 -15.42 -17.33
C TYR A 19 12.42 -15.19 -16.15
N PRO A 20 13.43 -14.29 -16.25
CA PRO A 20 14.42 -14.08 -15.19
C PRO A 20 13.88 -13.22 -14.03
N VAL A 21 12.75 -12.54 -14.22
CA VAL A 21 12.14 -11.64 -13.24
C VAL A 21 11.35 -12.44 -12.20
N GLY A 22 11.75 -12.34 -10.94
CA GLY A 22 11.02 -12.93 -9.83
C GLY A 22 9.70 -12.21 -9.54
N CYS A 23 8.77 -12.90 -8.87
CA CYS A 23 7.48 -12.32 -8.48
C CYS A 23 7.64 -11.13 -7.53
N ALA A 24 8.52 -11.26 -6.53
CA ALA A 24 8.81 -10.19 -5.58
C ALA A 24 9.50 -9.00 -6.26
N ASP A 25 10.48 -9.25 -7.15
CA ASP A 25 11.17 -8.21 -7.90
C ASP A 25 10.19 -7.41 -8.79
N ARG A 26 9.28 -8.11 -9.48
CA ARG A 26 8.21 -7.46 -10.24
C ARG A 26 7.30 -6.61 -9.36
N ALA A 27 6.90 -7.11 -8.19
CA ALA A 27 6.05 -6.37 -7.27
C ALA A 27 6.74 -5.09 -6.78
N VAL A 28 8.01 -5.18 -6.38
CA VAL A 28 8.80 -4.02 -5.95
C VAL A 28 8.95 -3.01 -7.09
N ARG A 29 9.32 -3.45 -8.30
CA ARG A 29 9.42 -2.56 -9.47
C ARG A 29 8.09 -1.89 -9.83
N TRP A 30 6.97 -2.58 -9.64
CA TRP A 30 5.65 -1.99 -9.84
C TRP A 30 5.36 -0.92 -8.80
N ILE A 31 5.62 -1.19 -7.52
CA ILE A 31 5.44 -0.21 -6.43
C ILE A 31 6.34 1.00 -6.62
N GLU A 32 7.60 0.80 -6.98
CA GLU A 32 8.57 1.88 -7.21
C GLU A 32 8.12 2.78 -8.38
N SER A 33 7.64 2.19 -9.48
CA SER A 33 7.10 2.94 -10.62
C SER A 33 5.76 3.63 -10.35
N HIS A 34 4.98 3.15 -9.37
CA HIS A 34 3.66 3.69 -9.03
C HIS A 34 3.60 4.25 -7.60
N LEU A 35 4.74 4.66 -7.05
CA LEU A 35 4.85 5.05 -5.63
C LEU A 35 3.92 6.20 -5.27
N LEU A 36 3.80 7.19 -6.16
CA LEU A 36 2.88 8.32 -5.97
C LEU A 36 1.42 7.90 -5.96
N LEU A 37 1.03 6.96 -6.82
CA LEU A 37 -0.34 6.47 -6.89
C LEU A 37 -0.70 5.67 -5.63
N VAL A 38 0.19 4.76 -5.22
CA VAL A 38 0.01 3.96 -4.00
C VAL A 38 0.00 4.85 -2.76
N GLY A 39 0.90 5.83 -2.69
CA GLY A 39 0.96 6.79 -1.58
C GLY A 39 -0.29 7.68 -1.51
N ALA A 40 -0.75 8.21 -2.65
CA ALA A 40 -1.98 9.00 -2.72
C ALA A 40 -3.21 8.17 -2.32
N LEU A 41 -3.31 6.91 -2.75
CA LEU A 41 -4.39 6.01 -2.34
C LEU A 41 -4.34 5.72 -0.84
N ALA A 42 -3.16 5.43 -0.28
CA ALA A 42 -2.99 5.19 1.15
C ALA A 42 -3.40 6.41 1.98
N LEU A 43 -2.93 7.61 1.62
CA LEU A 43 -3.30 8.86 2.30
C LEU A 43 -4.79 9.19 2.10
N GLY A 44 -5.31 8.99 0.90
CA GLY A 44 -6.72 9.21 0.56
C GLY A 44 -7.68 8.31 1.34
N LEU A 45 -7.23 7.14 1.80
CA LEU A 45 -7.99 6.26 2.68
C LEU A 45 -7.73 6.55 4.18
N ALA A 46 -6.50 6.87 4.56
CA ALA A 46 -6.14 7.13 5.95
C ALA A 46 -6.74 8.44 6.48
N LEU A 47 -6.75 9.50 5.66
CA LEU A 47 -7.25 10.82 6.08
C LEU A 47 -8.76 10.79 6.43
N PRO A 48 -9.66 10.23 5.61
CA PRO A 48 -11.07 10.11 5.97
C PRO A 48 -11.30 9.20 7.19
N GLN A 49 -10.50 8.13 7.35
CA GLN A 49 -10.60 7.27 8.53
C GLN A 49 -10.28 8.05 9.82
N ILE A 50 -9.18 8.81 9.84
CA ILE A 50 -8.80 9.63 10.99
C ILE A 50 -9.86 10.71 11.25
N ALA A 51 -10.32 11.39 10.21
CA ALA A 51 -11.38 12.39 10.33
C ALA A 51 -12.68 11.79 10.91
N GLY A 52 -13.07 10.59 10.45
CA GLY A 52 -14.24 9.88 10.96
C GLY A 52 -14.12 9.52 12.43
N ILE A 53 -12.94 9.08 12.88
CA ILE A 53 -12.67 8.80 14.30
C ILE A 53 -12.81 10.09 15.12
N VAL A 54 -12.17 11.18 14.70
CA VAL A 54 -12.21 12.46 15.42
C VAL A 54 -13.64 13.00 15.51
N LEU A 55 -14.39 13.00 14.41
CA LEU A 55 -15.77 13.45 14.39
C LEU A 55 -16.67 12.61 15.31
N SER A 56 -16.44 11.30 15.35
CA SER A 56 -17.17 10.40 16.24
C SER A 56 -16.90 10.72 17.71
N GLN A 57 -15.63 11.00 18.07
CA GLN A 57 -15.27 11.40 19.43
C GLN A 57 -15.88 12.75 19.82
N ILE A 58 -15.89 13.72 18.90
CA ILE A 58 -16.53 15.03 19.12
C ILE A 58 -18.03 14.84 19.38
N LEU A 59 -18.70 14.02 18.57
CA LEU A 59 -20.13 13.75 18.73
C LEU A 59 -20.44 13.08 20.09
N ILE A 60 -19.64 12.10 20.49
CA ILE A 60 -19.80 11.43 21.79
C ILE A 60 -19.62 12.44 22.95
N SER A 61 -18.61 13.30 22.86
CA SER A 61 -18.38 14.35 23.87
C SER A 61 -19.58 15.28 23.99
N GLN A 62 -20.15 15.74 22.87
CA GLN A 62 -21.33 16.60 22.89
C GLN A 62 -22.55 15.91 23.53
N ILE A 63 -22.77 14.63 23.22
CA ILE A 63 -23.86 13.85 23.83
C ILE A 63 -23.65 13.72 25.34
N GLN A 64 -22.43 13.44 25.80
CA GLN A 64 -22.14 13.35 27.24
C GLN A 64 -22.32 14.67 27.96
N ASP A 65 -21.92 15.79 27.35
CA ASP A 65 -22.09 17.12 27.90
C ASP A 65 -23.58 17.48 28.02
N GLU A 66 -24.39 17.15 27.01
CA GLU A 66 -25.83 17.39 27.03
C GLU A 66 -26.54 16.56 28.12
N ILE A 67 -26.17 15.28 28.27
CA ILE A 67 -26.69 14.43 29.35
C ILE A 67 -26.30 14.96 30.73
N THR A 68 -25.05 15.39 30.91
CA THR A 68 -24.54 15.88 32.20
C THR A 68 -25.16 17.22 32.59
N SER A 69 -25.51 18.07 31.62
CA SER A 69 -26.20 19.34 31.86
C SER A 69 -27.64 19.17 32.36
N VAL A 70 -28.29 18.05 32.02
CA VAL A 70 -29.69 17.76 32.38
C VAL A 70 -29.82 17.01 33.71
N LEU A 71 -28.74 16.37 34.18
CA LEU A 71 -28.69 15.65 35.47
C LEU A 71 -28.26 16.56 36.62
#